data_AF-A0A7V0Q968-F1
#
_entry.id   AF-A0A7V0Q968-F1
#
_cell.length_a   1.000
_cell.length_b   1.000
_cell.length_c   1.000
_cell.angle_alpha   90.00
_cell.angle_beta   90.00
_cell.angle_gamma   90.00
#
_symmetry.space_group_name_H-M   'P 1'
#
loop_
_entity.id
_entity.type
_entity.pdbx_description
1 polymer ?
#
loop_
_entity_poly.entity_id
_entity_poly.type
_entity_poly.pdbx_seq_one_letter_code
_entity_poly.pdbx_strand_id
1 'polypeptide(L)'
;MVALFVVLTFAALILIDIVVQKVSYARARQTAGAYELKSGLALAPAFAGLDVNHFKMEKGLFYSNNHTWAKIDEDGHVKLGIDDFLQKVVGKIDRIELLNPGESV
;
A
#
# COMPACT_ATOMS: atom_id res chain seq x y z
N MET A 1 -31.78 -32.38 -27.42
CA MET A 1 -32.55 -31.37 -26.64
C MET A 1 -31.85 -31.02 -25.33
N VAL A 2 -31.45 -31.97 -24.49
CA VAL A 2 -30.74 -31.73 -23.21
C VAL A 2 -29.38 -31.04 -23.37
N ALA A 3 -28.55 -31.49 -24.33
CA ALA A 3 -27.23 -30.91 -24.55
C ALA A 3 -27.27 -29.39 -24.87
N LEU A 4 -28.36 -28.93 -25.49
CA LEU A 4 -28.54 -27.51 -25.81
C LEU A 4 -28.78 -26.67 -24.56
N PHE A 5 -29.54 -27.19 -23.59
CA PHE A 5 -29.74 -26.52 -22.29
C PHE A 5 -28.46 -26.42 -21.48
N VAL A 6 -27.62 -27.45 -21.53
CA VAL A 6 -26.32 -27.46 -20.83
C VAL A 6 -25.40 -26.38 -21.40
N VAL A 7 -25.25 -26.33 -22.72
CA VAL A 7 -24.41 -25.32 -23.40
C VAL A 7 -24.93 -23.90 -23.13
N LEU A 8 -26.24 -23.70 -23.17
CA LEU A 8 -26.86 -22.40 -22.90
C LEU A 8 -26.62 -21.95 -21.45
N THR A 9 -26.64 -22.90 -20.51
CA THR A 9 -26.35 -22.62 -19.09
C THR A 9 -24.91 -22.19 -18.88
N PHE A 10 -23.94 -22.91 -19.48
CA PHE A 10 -22.53 -22.52 -19.41
C PHE A 10 -22.27 -21.17 -20.10
N ALA A 11 -22.90 -20.92 -21.25
CA ALA A 11 -22.80 -19.63 -21.95
C ALA A 11 -23.36 -18.47 -21.10
N ALA A 12 -24.48 -18.69 -20.41
CA ALA A 12 -25.06 -17.70 -19.50
C ALA A 12 -24.13 -17.42 -18.30
N LEU A 13 -23.52 -18.46 -17.70
CA LEU A 13 -22.57 -18.29 -16.61
C LEU A 13 -21.33 -17.49 -17.03
N ILE A 14 -20.77 -17.80 -18.21
CA ILE A 14 -19.63 -17.07 -18.77
C ILE A 14 -20.01 -15.62 -19.09
N LEU A 15 -21.22 -15.37 -19.63
CA LEU A 15 -21.69 -14.02 -19.90
C LEU A 15 -21.84 -13.20 -18.62
N ILE A 16 -22.40 -13.79 -17.56
CA ILE A 16 -22.51 -13.17 -16.24
C ILE A 16 -21.12 -12.88 -15.70
N ASP A 17 -20.19 -13.84 -15.77
CA ASP A 17 -18.82 -13.65 -15.30
C ASP A 17 -18.10 -12.54 -16.08
N ILE A 18 -18.28 -12.45 -17.40
CA ILE A 18 -17.72 -11.37 -18.24
C ILE A 18 -18.34 -10.01 -17.89
N VAL A 19 -19.64 -9.95 -17.61
CA VAL A 19 -20.32 -8.70 -17.20
C VAL A 19 -19.88 -8.30 -15.80
N VAL A 20 -19.81 -9.25 -14.87
CA VAL A 20 -19.29 -9.05 -13.52
C VAL A 20 -17.83 -8.64 -13.59
N GLN A 21 -17.00 -9.27 -14.42
CA GLN A 21 -15.61 -8.87 -14.66
C GLN A 21 -15.54 -7.50 -15.32
N LYS A 22 -16.34 -7.14 -16.32
CA LYS A 22 -16.29 -5.78 -16.89
C LYS A 22 -16.71 -4.72 -15.88
N VAL A 23 -17.76 -4.98 -15.11
CA VAL A 23 -18.24 -4.07 -14.06
C VAL A 23 -17.28 -4.04 -12.87
N SER A 24 -16.70 -5.19 -12.50
CA SER A 24 -15.79 -5.35 -11.36
C SER A 24 -14.35 -5.07 -11.70
N TYR A 25 -13.92 -5.11 -12.97
CA TYR A 25 -12.63 -4.62 -13.46
C TYR A 25 -12.71 -3.14 -13.80
N ALA A 26 -13.85 -2.62 -14.29
CA ALA A 26 -14.06 -1.18 -14.33
C ALA A 26 -14.09 -0.61 -12.91
N ARG A 27 -14.77 -1.29 -11.97
CA ARG A 27 -14.73 -0.96 -10.54
C ARG A 27 -13.41 -1.31 -9.87
N ALA A 28 -12.66 -2.33 -10.31
CA ALA A 28 -11.32 -2.63 -9.79
C ALA A 28 -10.26 -1.70 -10.38
N ARG A 29 -10.53 -1.05 -11.52
CA ARG A 29 -9.77 0.11 -11.99
C ARG A 29 -10.19 1.37 -11.24
N GLN A 30 -11.42 1.43 -10.74
CA GLN A 30 -11.84 2.44 -9.77
C GLN A 30 -11.36 2.15 -8.34
N THR A 31 -11.11 0.91 -7.90
CA THR A 31 -10.53 0.60 -6.58
C THR A 31 -9.01 0.46 -6.59
N ALA A 32 -8.41 0.08 -7.73
CA ALA A 32 -7.01 0.38 -8.02
C ALA A 32 -6.80 1.90 -8.20
N GLY A 33 -7.82 2.61 -8.68
CA GLY A 33 -7.89 4.07 -8.62
C GLY A 33 -8.36 4.62 -7.26
N ALA A 34 -8.86 3.80 -6.33
CA ALA A 34 -9.33 4.21 -5.00
C ALA A 34 -8.38 3.81 -3.86
N TYR A 35 -7.30 3.07 -4.14
CA TYR A 35 -6.09 3.24 -3.32
C TYR A 35 -5.36 4.55 -3.68
N GLU A 36 -5.62 5.13 -4.86
CA GLU A 36 -5.19 6.50 -5.18
C GLU A 36 -6.18 7.60 -4.71
N LEU A 37 -7.43 7.29 -4.41
CA LEU A 37 -8.46 8.29 -4.06
C LEU A 37 -9.22 7.97 -2.77
N LYS A 38 -8.46 7.72 -1.70
CA LYS A 38 -8.88 8.06 -0.33
C LYS A 38 -7.88 9.00 0.37
N SER A 39 -7.13 9.77 -0.42
CA SER A 39 -6.43 11.00 -0.04
C SER A 39 -7.39 12.19 0.18
N GLY A 40 -8.68 11.92 0.34
CA GLY A 40 -9.68 12.86 0.85
C GLY A 40 -9.88 12.73 2.36
N LEU A 41 -8.88 12.21 3.11
CA LEU A 41 -8.80 12.58 4.51
C LEU A 41 -8.61 14.09 4.48
N ALA A 42 -9.58 14.86 4.99
CA ALA A 42 -9.40 16.27 5.26
C ALA A 42 -8.29 16.37 6.31
N LEU A 43 -7.06 16.24 5.84
CA LEU A 43 -5.87 16.48 6.59
C LEU A 43 -6.07 17.89 7.15
N ALA A 44 -6.06 17.97 8.47
CA ALA A 44 -6.01 19.24 9.16
C ALA A 44 -4.99 20.16 8.44
N PRO A 45 -5.18 21.48 8.44
CA PRO A 45 -4.34 22.43 7.70
C PRO A 45 -2.82 22.25 7.91
N ALA A 46 -2.41 21.52 8.95
CA ALA A 46 -1.07 21.01 9.18
C ALA A 46 -0.44 20.15 8.05
N PHE A 47 -1.21 19.49 7.17
CA PHE A 47 -0.65 18.62 6.12
C PHE A 47 -1.02 19.02 4.68
N ALA A 48 -1.51 20.25 4.47
CA ALA A 48 -1.92 20.76 3.15
C ALA A 48 -0.79 20.85 2.09
N GLY A 49 0.47 20.59 2.47
CA GLY A 49 1.63 20.58 1.57
C GLY A 49 2.25 19.21 1.31
N LEU A 50 1.64 18.11 1.79
CA LEU A 50 2.12 16.76 1.51
C LEU A 50 1.61 16.30 0.14
N ASP A 51 2.47 16.37 -0.86
CA ASP A 51 2.23 15.79 -2.19
C ASP A 51 2.23 14.25 -2.09
N VAL A 52 1.03 13.69 -1.93
CA VAL A 52 0.81 12.25 -1.78
C VAL A 52 1.21 11.47 -3.04
N ASN A 53 1.29 12.14 -4.20
CA ASN A 53 1.73 11.54 -5.47
C ASN A 53 3.27 11.46 -5.58
N HIS A 54 4.00 12.12 -4.69
CA HIS A 54 5.47 12.05 -4.64
C HIS A 54 6.01 10.91 -3.78
N PHE A 55 5.15 10.19 -3.05
CA PHE A 55 5.56 9.00 -2.30
C PHE A 55 5.76 7.83 -3.26
N LYS A 56 6.87 7.85 -4.00
CA LYS A 56 7.45 6.64 -4.57
C LYS A 56 7.79 5.71 -3.42
N MET A 57 6.91 4.75 -3.14
CA MET A 57 7.26 3.62 -2.30
C MET A 57 8.37 2.85 -3.01
N GLU A 58 9.62 3.01 -2.54
CA GLU A 58 10.73 2.21 -3.01
C GLU A 58 10.40 0.73 -2.77
N LYS A 59 10.50 -0.10 -3.81
CA LYS A 59 10.37 -1.55 -3.66
C LYS A 59 11.45 -2.02 -2.67
N GLY A 60 11.07 -2.84 -1.70
CA GLY A 60 11.97 -3.35 -0.67
C GLY A 60 12.00 -2.54 0.64
N LEU A 61 11.12 -1.54 0.78
CA LEU A 61 10.90 -0.81 2.03
C LEU A 61 9.67 -1.37 2.76
N PHE A 62 9.87 -1.82 3.99
CA PHE A 62 8.84 -2.37 4.88
C PHE A 62 8.51 -1.35 5.96
N TYR A 63 7.22 -1.21 6.31
CA TYR A 63 6.76 -0.26 7.32
C TYR A 63 6.10 -0.99 8.48
N SER A 64 6.30 -0.46 9.69
CA SER A 64 5.62 -0.89 10.91
C SER A 64 4.58 0.15 11.35
N ASN A 65 3.58 -0.30 12.08
CA ASN A 65 2.60 0.59 12.75
C ASN A 65 3.25 1.49 13.82
N ASN A 66 4.51 1.22 14.20
CA ASN A 66 5.28 1.99 15.17
C ASN A 66 6.11 3.12 14.55
N HIS A 67 5.74 3.63 13.38
CA HIS A 67 6.45 4.72 12.68
C HIS A 67 7.91 4.41 12.35
N THR A 68 8.19 3.13 12.07
CA THR A 68 9.51 2.67 11.65
C THR A 68 9.46 2.06 10.26
N TRP A 69 10.59 2.14 9.55
CA TRP A 69 10.78 1.47 8.28
C TRP A 69 12.02 0.58 8.32
N ALA A 70 12.01 -0.46 7.49
CA ALA A 70 13.12 -1.37 7.28
C ALA A 70 13.40 -1.52 5.79
N LYS A 71 14.67 -1.45 5.39
CA LYS A 71 15.13 -1.73 4.03
C LYS A 71 16.13 -2.88 4.08
N ILE A 72 15.83 -3.93 3.32
CA ILE A 72 16.73 -5.08 3.19
C ILE A 72 17.69 -4.78 2.05
N ASP A 73 18.98 -4.82 2.34
CA ASP A 73 20.04 -4.71 1.33
C ASP A 73 20.30 -6.07 0.67
N GLU A 74 20.95 -6.06 -0.50
CA GLU A 74 21.23 -7.30 -1.25
C GLU A 74 22.12 -8.28 -0.46
N ASP A 75 22.98 -7.75 0.41
CA ASP A 75 23.88 -8.51 1.29
C ASP A 75 23.19 -9.11 2.53
N GLY A 76 21.86 -8.96 2.66
CA GLY A 76 21.08 -9.49 3.78
C GLY A 76 21.12 -8.61 5.05
N HIS A 77 21.82 -7.49 5.03
CA HIS A 77 21.77 -6.48 6.08
C HIS A 77 20.46 -5.69 6.04
N VAL A 78 19.95 -5.32 7.21
CA VAL A 78 18.71 -4.54 7.33
C VAL A 78 19.04 -3.14 7.83
N LYS A 79 18.66 -2.12 7.07
CA LYS A 79 18.66 -0.71 7.50
C LYS A 79 17.32 -0.41 8.14
N LEU A 80 17.33 0.17 9.33
CA LEU A 80 16.14 0.52 10.11
C LEU A 80 16.12 2.04 10.33
N GLY A 81 14.93 2.63 10.38
CA GLY A 81 14.77 4.05 10.65
C GLY A 81 13.37 4.42 11.10
N ILE A 82 13.18 5.72 11.38
CA ILE A 82 11.87 6.33 11.68
C ILE A 82 11.30 7.00 10.44
N ASP A 83 9.98 7.10 10.35
CA ASP A 83 9.31 7.80 9.25
C ASP A 83 9.37 9.34 9.38
N ASP A 84 9.00 10.02 8.30
CA ASP A 84 8.97 11.49 8.21
C ASP A 84 7.91 12.12 9.15
N PHE A 85 6.85 11.38 9.49
CA PHE A 85 5.86 11.85 10.44
C PHE A 85 6.47 11.97 11.84
N LEU A 86 7.14 10.93 12.32
CA LEU A 86 7.77 10.94 13.63
C LEU A 86 8.90 11.97 13.69
N GLN A 87 9.70 12.11 12.63
CA GLN A 87 10.73 13.15 12.53
C GLN A 87 10.13 14.56 12.69
N LYS A 88 9.00 14.86 12.04
CA LYS A 88 8.33 16.16 12.14
C LYS A 88 7.69 16.41 13.49
N VAL A 89 7.14 15.36 14.13
CA VAL A 89 6.52 15.45 15.47
C VAL A 89 7.57 15.65 16.55
N VAL A 90 8.70 14.93 16.48
CA VAL A 90 9.82 15.05 17.42
C VAL A 90 10.58 16.36 17.21
N GLY A 91 10.71 16.82 15.97
CA GLY A 91 11.46 18.03 15.64
C GLY A 91 12.96 17.80 15.70
N LYS A 92 13.68 18.65 16.45
CA LYS A 92 15.14 18.53 16.54
C LYS A 92 15.52 17.31 17.39
N ILE A 93 16.32 16.42 16.83
CA ILE A 93 16.83 15.25 17.56
C ILE A 93 18.01 15.67 18.44
N ASP A 94 17.82 15.61 19.76
CA ASP A 94 18.87 15.94 20.73
C ASP A 94 19.80 14.75 21.01
N ARG A 95 19.26 13.52 21.02
CA ARG A 95 20.02 12.29 21.28
C ARG A 95 19.36 11.07 20.64
N ILE A 96 20.18 10.13 20.21
CA ILE A 96 19.76 8.81 19.72
C ILE A 96 20.47 7.75 20.57
N GLU A 97 19.71 6.81 21.13
CA GLU A 97 20.24 5.61 21.76
C GLU A 97 20.14 4.45 20.78
N LEU A 98 21.26 3.78 20.55
CA LEU A 98 21.35 2.61 19.70
C LEU A 98 21.92 1.46 20.53
N LEU A 99 21.56 0.22 20.17
CA LEU A 99 22.24 -0.96 20.68
C LEU A 99 23.72 -0.92 20.30
N ASN A 100 24.56 -1.57 21.11
CA ASN A 100 25.96 -1.71 20.76
C ASN A 100 26.10 -2.63 19.54
N PRO A 101 27.09 -2.41 18.66
CA PRO A 101 27.34 -3.33 17.56
C PRO A 101 27.56 -4.77 18.05
N GLY A 102 26.77 -5.70 17.51
CA GLY A 102 26.83 -7.13 17.89
C GLY A 102 25.93 -7.53 19.07
N GLU A 103 25.19 -6.59 19.66
CA GLU A 103 24.18 -6.87 20.67
C GLU A 103 22.92 -7.47 20.03
N SER A 104 22.42 -8.57 20.60
CA SER A 104 21.23 -9.28 20.09
C SER A 104 19.95 -8.62 20.60
N VAL A 105 18.93 -8.55 19.73
CA VAL A 105 17.58 -8.04 20.01
C VAL A 105 16.58 -9.19 20.12
#